data_AF-A0A662IEL4-F1
#
_entry.id   AF-A0A662IEL4-F1
#
_cell.length_a   1.000
_cell.length_b   1.000
_cell.length_c   1.000
_cell.angle_alpha   90.00
_cell.angle_beta   90.00
_cell.angle_gamma   90.00
#
_symmetry.space_group_name_H-M   'P 1'
#
loop_
_entity.id
_entity.type
_entity.pdbx_description
1 polymer ?
#
loop_
_entity_poly.entity_id
_entity_poly.type
_entity_poly.pdbx_seq_one_letter_code
_entity_poly.pdbx_strand_id
1 'polypeptide(L)'
;MSVRGRVVAMSGKGYDIDVNHGEKLVEILFTTTSVPFNSVKEALLEVKGYISKGYRVRVRGYLYRESRALQAFTFALSLVGMEDVVVFENKSRYSKAERRALRERARSMRRRGMSVRQISEELGVPLKTVYRWVKGI
;
A
#
# COMPACT_ATOMS: atom_id res chain seq x y z
N MET A 1 11.03 1.54 26.91
CA MET A 1 10.23 2.69 26.43
C MET A 1 10.65 3.01 25.00
N SER A 2 9.85 2.63 24.01
CA SER A 2 10.15 2.90 22.59
C SER A 2 9.79 4.34 22.28
N VAL A 3 10.80 5.20 22.10
CA VAL A 3 10.60 6.59 21.67
C VAL A 3 10.13 6.55 20.21
N ARG A 4 8.81 6.55 19.99
CA ARG A 4 8.20 6.81 18.67
C ARG A 4 8.35 8.30 18.38
N GLY A 5 9.38 8.66 17.63
CA GLY A 5 9.58 10.02 17.14
C GLY A 5 8.66 10.23 15.93
N ARG A 6 7.49 10.81 16.15
CA ARG A 6 6.56 11.15 15.07
C ARG A 6 7.03 12.43 14.38
N VAL A 7 7.82 12.31 13.32
CA VAL A 7 8.10 13.46 12.44
C VAL A 7 6.93 13.60 11.49
N VAL A 8 5.84 14.20 11.97
CA VAL A 8 4.70 14.51 11.09
C VAL A 8 5.09 15.68 10.20
N ALA A 9 5.64 15.39 9.02
CA ALA A 9 5.73 16.36 7.96
C ALA A 9 4.33 16.60 7.36
N MET A 10 3.42 17.24 8.11
CA MET A 10 2.18 17.75 7.52
C MET A 10 2.49 19.00 6.72
N SER A 11 2.47 18.88 5.39
CA SER A 11 1.62 19.68 4.48
C SER A 11 2.18 19.66 3.04
N GLY A 12 1.35 19.22 2.09
CA GLY A 12 1.53 19.48 0.64
C GLY A 12 2.00 18.30 -0.24
N LYS A 13 2.79 17.35 0.26
CA LYS A 13 3.50 16.38 -0.62
C LYS A 13 2.77 15.06 -0.92
N GLY A 14 1.66 14.76 -0.25
CA GLY A 14 0.87 13.54 -0.50
C GLY A 14 1.39 12.25 0.15
N TYR A 15 2.35 12.35 1.07
CA TYR A 15 2.80 11.25 1.92
C TYR A 15 3.15 11.73 3.33
N ASP A 16 3.08 10.80 4.29
CA ASP A 16 3.50 10.97 5.68
C ASP A 16 4.72 10.08 5.96
N ILE A 17 5.61 10.51 6.86
CA ILE A 17 6.78 9.74 7.30
C ILE A 17 6.66 9.48 8.81
N ASP A 18 6.80 8.24 9.23
CA ASP A 18 6.87 7.83 10.63
C ASP A 18 8.18 7.10 10.91
N VAL A 19 8.86 7.45 12.00
CA VAL A 19 10.18 6.89 12.34
C VAL A 19 10.10 6.13 13.65
N ASN A 20 10.36 4.83 13.57
CA ASN A 20 10.51 3.94 14.72
C ASN A 20 12.00 3.67 14.96
N HIS A 21 12.58 4.41 15.91
CA HIS A 21 13.98 4.24 16.28
C HIS A 21 14.28 2.90 16.97
N GLY A 22 13.31 2.30 17.67
CA GLY A 22 13.49 1.03 18.37
C GLY A 22 13.68 -0.14 17.41
N GLU A 23 12.97 -0.12 16.29
CA GLU A 23 13.05 -1.16 15.24
C GLU A 23 13.96 -0.78 14.08
N LYS A 24 14.59 0.40 14.12
CA LYS A 24 15.29 1.03 12.99
C LYS A 24 14.44 0.96 11.70
N LEU A 25 13.19 1.39 11.79
CA LEU A 25 12.22 1.36 10.70
C LEU A 25 11.69 2.77 10.41
N VAL A 26 11.65 3.13 9.14
CA VAL A 26 10.98 4.32 8.64
C VAL A 26 9.80 3.88 7.78
N GLU A 27 8.58 4.28 8.13
CA GLU A 27 7.39 4.03 7.33
C GLU A 27 7.02 5.29 6.55
N ILE A 28 6.99 5.19 5.22
CA ILE A 28 6.51 6.24 4.32
C ILE A 28 5.13 5.82 3.83
N LEU A 29 4.10 6.56 4.24
CA LEU A 29 2.71 6.28 3.87
C LEU A 29 2.21 7.31 2.86
N PHE A 30 2.06 6.89 1.61
CA PHE A 30 1.38 7.67 0.58
C PHE A 30 -0.14 7.67 0.84
N THR A 31 -0.71 8.86 0.93
CA THR A 31 -2.15 9.07 1.24
C THR A 31 -3.00 9.26 -0.02
N THR A 32 -2.35 9.52 -1.16
CA THR A 32 -2.96 9.70 -2.48
C THR A 32 -3.43 8.40 -3.13
N THR A 33 -4.31 8.52 -4.12
CA THR A 33 -4.86 7.38 -4.90
C THR A 33 -3.89 6.83 -5.94
N SER A 34 -2.78 7.51 -6.20
CA SER A 34 -1.66 7.09 -7.03
C SER A 34 -0.33 7.44 -6.35
N VAL A 35 0.72 6.68 -6.66
CA VAL A 35 2.07 6.87 -6.11
C VAL A 35 3.04 7.01 -7.29
N PRO A 36 3.21 8.22 -7.85
CA PRO A 36 4.14 8.43 -8.95
C PRO A 36 5.59 8.30 -8.47
N PHE A 37 6.48 7.83 -9.34
CA PHE A 37 7.88 7.59 -8.97
C PHE A 37 8.60 8.86 -8.50
N ASN A 38 8.26 10.04 -9.02
CA ASN A 38 8.86 11.30 -8.55
C ASN A 38 8.60 11.54 -7.06
N SER A 39 7.38 11.31 -6.59
CA SER A 39 7.07 11.45 -5.15
C SER A 39 7.75 10.37 -4.32
N VAL A 40 7.91 9.14 -4.86
CA VAL A 40 8.73 8.09 -4.21
C VAL A 40 10.19 8.54 -4.08
N LYS A 41 10.77 9.09 -5.15
CA LYS A 41 12.14 9.59 -5.18
C LYS A 41 12.33 10.69 -4.13
N GLU A 42 11.42 11.67 -4.09
CA GLU A 42 11.45 12.76 -3.10
C GLU A 42 11.40 12.21 -1.68
N ALA A 43 10.45 11.32 -1.38
CA ALA A 43 10.30 10.74 -0.06
C ALA A 43 11.54 9.91 0.35
N LEU A 44 12.14 9.14 -0.57
CA LEU A 44 13.36 8.38 -0.31
C LEU A 44 14.58 9.29 -0.07
N LEU A 45 14.67 10.43 -0.76
CA LEU A 45 15.74 11.41 -0.53
C LEU A 45 15.62 12.04 0.87
N GLU A 46 14.41 12.32 1.34
CA GLU A 46 14.18 12.85 2.69
C GLU A 46 14.65 11.88 3.79
N VAL A 47 14.52 10.58 3.57
CA VAL A 47 14.90 9.56 4.55
C VAL A 47 16.28 8.95 4.31
N LYS A 48 17.04 9.43 3.31
CA LYS A 48 18.37 8.91 2.95
C LYS A 48 19.31 8.80 4.16
N GLY A 49 19.28 9.80 5.06
CA GLY A 49 20.10 9.80 6.27
C GLY A 49 19.80 8.64 7.23
N TYR A 50 18.57 8.13 7.23
CA TYR A 50 18.20 6.93 8.00
C TYR A 50 18.69 5.65 7.32
N ILE A 51 18.57 5.58 5.98
CA ILE A 51 19.10 4.45 5.19
C ILE A 51 20.59 4.28 5.46
N SER A 52 21.37 5.36 5.41
CA SER A 52 22.81 5.34 5.71
C SER A 52 23.13 4.91 7.16
N LYS A 53 22.18 5.03 8.10
CA LYS A 53 22.30 4.58 9.49
C LYS A 53 21.82 3.14 9.70
N GLY A 54 21.51 2.42 8.62
CA GLY A 54 21.04 1.03 8.64
C GLY A 54 19.57 0.89 9.01
N TYR A 55 18.75 1.91 8.78
CA TYR A 55 17.30 1.79 8.92
C TYR A 55 16.71 1.14 7.69
N ARG A 56 15.68 0.32 7.91
CA ARG A 56 14.80 -0.16 6.85
C ARG A 56 13.75 0.89 6.54
N VAL A 57 13.36 0.99 5.29
CA VAL A 57 12.32 1.91 4.81
C VAL A 57 11.20 1.08 4.21
N ARG A 58 9.99 1.22 4.76
CA ARG A 58 8.78 0.63 4.22
C ARG A 58 7.98 1.70 3.51
N VAL A 59 7.83 1.58 2.20
CA VAL A 59 7.02 2.47 1.38
C VAL A 59 5.66 1.85 1.16
N ARG A 60 4.60 2.48 1.68
CA ARG A 60 3.22 2.01 1.63
C ARG A 60 2.35 2.96 0.85
N GLY A 61 1.43 2.42 0.06
CA GLY A 61 0.45 3.22 -0.67
C GLY A 61 -0.36 2.40 -1.64
N TYR A 62 -1.19 3.05 -2.47
CA TYR A 62 -1.80 2.41 -3.63
C TYR A 62 -0.77 2.26 -4.76
N LEU A 63 0.24 1.43 -4.52
CA LEU A 63 1.31 1.13 -5.45
C LEU A 63 0.74 0.32 -6.61
N TYR A 64 0.34 0.99 -7.68
CA TYR A 64 0.10 0.32 -8.94
C TYR A 64 1.44 -0.27 -9.40
N ARG A 65 1.57 -1.61 -9.35
CA ARG A 65 2.76 -2.39 -9.74
C ARG A 65 3.21 -2.21 -11.20
N GLU A 66 2.63 -1.24 -11.93
CA GLU A 66 2.77 -1.05 -13.37
C GLU A 66 3.64 0.17 -13.77
N SER A 67 4.14 0.97 -12.83
CA SER A 67 5.12 2.01 -13.21
C SER A 67 6.44 1.36 -13.60
N ARG A 68 6.81 1.45 -14.89
CA ARG A 68 8.11 0.96 -15.41
C ARG A 68 9.29 1.52 -14.62
N ALA A 69 9.21 2.77 -14.17
CA ALA A 69 10.23 3.41 -13.36
C ALA A 69 10.37 2.73 -11.99
N LEU A 70 9.26 2.42 -11.33
CA LEU A 70 9.28 1.71 -10.06
C LEU A 70 9.80 0.27 -10.22
N GLN A 71 9.41 -0.41 -11.30
CA GLN A 71 9.93 -1.75 -11.63
C GLN A 71 11.45 -1.73 -11.84
N ALA A 72 11.96 -0.80 -12.65
CA ALA A 72 13.39 -0.65 -12.89
C ALA A 72 14.14 -0.31 -11.59
N PHE A 73 13.56 0.53 -10.73
CA PHE A 73 14.14 0.86 -9.45
C PHE A 73 14.19 -0.34 -8.49
N THR A 74 13.11 -1.11 -8.36
CA THR A 74 13.09 -2.32 -7.54
C THR A 74 14.07 -3.37 -8.06
N PHE A 75 14.18 -3.52 -9.39
CA PHE A 75 15.21 -4.36 -10.00
C PHE A 75 16.62 -3.88 -9.64
N ALA A 76 16.90 -2.58 -9.76
CA ALA A 76 18.19 -2.02 -9.39
C ALA A 76 18.54 -2.28 -7.90
N LEU A 77 17.57 -2.16 -6.99
CA LEU A 77 17.77 -2.49 -5.57
C LEU A 77 18.18 -3.95 -5.38
N SER A 78 17.53 -4.89 -6.09
CA SER A 78 17.88 -6.31 -6.03
C SER A 78 19.28 -6.61 -6.57
N LEU A 79 19.75 -5.86 -7.57
CA LEU A 79 21.11 -6.03 -8.09
C LEU A 79 22.19 -5.61 -7.09
N VAL A 80 21.87 -4.69 -6.18
CA VAL A 80 22.82 -4.13 -5.21
C VAL A 80 22.59 -4.64 -3.79
N GLY A 81 21.72 -5.65 -3.59
CA GLY A 81 21.45 -6.23 -2.27
C GLY A 81 20.69 -5.31 -1.31
N MET A 82 19.88 -4.38 -1.83
CA MET A 82 19.12 -3.40 -1.05
C MET A 82 17.60 -3.65 -1.06
N GLU A 83 17.15 -4.78 -1.58
CA GLU A 83 15.74 -5.18 -1.66
C GLU A 83 15.04 -5.27 -0.30
N ASP A 84 15.77 -5.59 0.77
CA ASP A 84 15.25 -5.65 2.14
C ASP A 84 15.38 -4.32 2.92
N VAL A 85 16.15 -3.39 2.36
CA VAL A 85 16.37 -2.05 2.93
C VAL A 85 15.23 -1.13 2.52
N VAL A 86 14.79 -1.17 1.26
CA VAL A 86 13.66 -0.38 0.77
C VAL A 86 12.56 -1.31 0.26
N VAL A 87 11.53 -1.51 1.09
CA VAL A 87 10.45 -2.46 0.82
C VAL A 87 9.20 -1.72 0.36
N PHE A 88 8.65 -2.15 -0.77
CA PHE A 88 7.43 -1.58 -1.34
C PHE A 88 6.21 -2.46 -1.03
N GLU A 89 5.24 -1.93 -0.29
CA GLU A 89 4.03 -2.64 0.10
C GLU A 89 2.77 -1.95 -0.43
N ASN A 90 1.95 -2.70 -1.17
CA ASN A 90 0.67 -2.19 -1.64
C ASN A 90 -0.34 -2.22 -0.48
N LYS A 91 -0.98 -1.08 -0.21
CA LYS A 91 -2.07 -0.94 0.77
C LYS A 91 -3.29 -1.80 0.40
N SER A 92 -3.45 -2.11 -0.88
CA SER A 92 -4.58 -2.88 -1.37
C SER A 92 -4.38 -4.37 -1.11
N ARG A 93 -5.27 -4.96 -0.31
CA ARG A 93 -5.30 -6.40 0.02
C ARG A 93 -5.51 -7.32 -1.20
N TYR A 94 -6.13 -6.80 -2.25
CA TYR A 94 -6.45 -7.53 -3.48
C TYR A 94 -6.01 -6.72 -4.69
N SER A 95 -5.33 -7.37 -5.64
CA SER A 95 -5.01 -6.80 -6.95
C SER A 95 -6.27 -6.34 -7.70
N LYS A 96 -6.10 -5.51 -8.73
CA LYS A 96 -7.22 -5.04 -9.57
C LYS A 96 -7.96 -6.20 -10.23
N ALA A 97 -7.23 -7.23 -10.68
CA ALA A 97 -7.78 -8.42 -11.30
C ALA A 97 -8.58 -9.27 -10.29
N GLU A 98 -8.01 -9.57 -9.13
CA GLU A 98 -8.70 -10.31 -8.06
C GLU A 98 -9.95 -9.56 -7.59
N ARG A 99 -9.86 -8.24 -7.43
CA ARG A 99 -11.01 -7.41 -7.05
C ARG A 99 -12.12 -7.47 -8.08
N ARG A 100 -11.79 -7.51 -9.38
CA ARG A 100 -12.78 -7.68 -10.46
C ARG A 100 -13.44 -9.05 -10.38
N ALA A 101 -12.67 -10.11 -10.18
CA ALA A 101 -13.19 -11.47 -10.03
C ALA A 101 -14.11 -11.62 -8.80
N LEU A 102 -13.68 -11.12 -7.63
CA LEU A 102 -14.48 -11.11 -6.41
C LEU A 102 -15.78 -10.31 -6.57
N ARG A 103 -15.73 -9.18 -7.28
CA ARG A 103 -16.93 -8.40 -7.60
C ARG A 103 -17.91 -9.22 -8.42
N GLU A 104 -17.49 -9.83 -9.52
CA GLU A 104 -18.41 -10.61 -10.36
C GLU A 104 -18.99 -11.83 -9.63
N ARG A 105 -18.20 -12.49 -8.78
CA ARG A 105 -18.71 -13.54 -7.87
C ARG A 105 -19.78 -13.01 -6.92
N ALA A 106 -19.52 -11.88 -6.25
CA ALA A 106 -20.48 -11.25 -5.35
C ALA A 106 -21.81 -10.90 -6.06
N ARG A 107 -21.72 -10.41 -7.30
CA ARG A 107 -22.90 -10.08 -8.13
C ARG A 107 -23.68 -11.33 -8.52
N SER A 108 -22.99 -12.40 -8.91
CA SER A 108 -23.63 -13.69 -9.21
C SER A 108 -24.36 -14.26 -7.98
N MET A 109 -23.70 -14.27 -6.82
CA MET A 109 -24.31 -14.69 -5.55
C MET A 109 -25.52 -13.84 -5.16
N ARG A 110 -25.47 -12.52 -5.41
CA ARG A 110 -26.61 -11.63 -5.16
C ARG A 110 -27.82 -11.98 -6.03
N ARG A 111 -27.61 -12.22 -7.33
CA ARG A 111 -28.68 -12.64 -8.25
C ARG A 111 -29.30 -13.99 -7.87
N ARG A 112 -28.53 -14.86 -7.19
CA ARG A 112 -29.01 -16.12 -6.60
C ARG A 112 -29.77 -15.94 -5.27
N GLY A 113 -30.00 -14.69 -4.83
CA GLY A 113 -30.79 -14.38 -3.63
C GLY A 113 -29.98 -14.27 -2.34
N MET A 114 -28.65 -14.40 -2.36
CA MET A 114 -27.85 -14.29 -1.12
C MET A 114 -27.87 -12.87 -0.55
N SER A 115 -27.87 -12.78 0.79
CA SER A 115 -27.74 -11.50 1.49
C SER A 115 -26.32 -10.94 1.40
N VAL A 116 -26.19 -9.62 1.56
CA VAL A 116 -24.89 -8.94 1.59
C VAL A 116 -23.97 -9.52 2.69
N ARG A 117 -24.54 -9.96 3.81
CA ARG A 117 -23.82 -10.57 4.92
C ARG A 117 -23.25 -11.93 4.55
N GLN A 118 -24.08 -12.82 3.98
CA GLN A 118 -23.62 -14.14 3.52
C GLN A 118 -22.50 -14.01 2.47
N ILE A 119 -22.63 -13.08 1.53
CA ILE A 119 -21.59 -12.83 0.52
C ILE A 119 -20.29 -12.31 1.15
N SER A 120 -20.39 -11.45 2.17
CA SER A 120 -19.23 -10.92 2.90
C SER A 120 -18.46 -12.02 3.62
N GLU A 121 -19.19 -12.91 4.30
CA GLU A 121 -18.63 -14.06 5.02
C GLU A 121 -17.99 -15.05 4.04
N GLU A 122 -18.69 -15.42 2.97
CA GLU A 122 -18.23 -16.37 1.94
C GLU A 122 -16.97 -15.90 1.20
N LEU A 123 -16.90 -14.61 0.85
CA LEU A 123 -15.78 -14.07 0.07
C LEU A 123 -14.65 -13.48 0.93
N GLY A 124 -14.82 -13.39 2.26
CA GLY A 124 -13.87 -12.72 3.15
C GLY A 124 -13.66 -11.23 2.81
N VAL A 125 -14.67 -10.59 2.21
CA VAL A 125 -14.64 -9.19 1.79
C VAL A 125 -15.44 -8.35 2.78
N PRO A 126 -14.97 -7.15 3.20
CA PRO A 126 -15.72 -6.31 4.14
C PRO A 126 -17.14 -6.00 3.66
N LEU A 127 -18.11 -6.08 4.57
CA LEU A 127 -19.55 -5.89 4.30
C LEU A 127 -19.86 -4.63 3.48
N LYS A 128 -19.24 -3.49 3.84
CA LYS A 128 -19.38 -2.21 3.12
C LYS A 128 -18.90 -2.28 1.67
N THR A 129 -17.88 -3.07 1.39
CA THR A 129 -17.36 -3.29 0.03
C THR A 129 -18.33 -4.13 -0.77
N VAL A 130 -18.86 -5.22 -0.20
CA VAL A 130 -19.88 -6.06 -0.85
C VAL A 130 -21.11 -5.24 -1.17
N TYR A 131 -21.64 -4.46 -0.21
CA TYR A 131 -22.78 -3.57 -0.42
C TYR A 131 -22.58 -2.67 -1.64
N ARG A 132 -21.40 -2.03 -1.77
CA ARG A 132 -21.07 -1.17 -2.91
C ARG A 132 -21.00 -1.92 -4.24
N TRP A 133 -20.58 -3.19 -4.25
CA TRP A 133 -20.44 -3.98 -5.47
C TRP A 133 -21.77 -4.47 -6.04
N VAL A 134 -22.73 -4.74 -5.16
CA VAL A 134 -24.02 -5.33 -5.51
C VAL A 134 -25.17 -4.31 -5.51
N LYS A 135 -24.93 -3.06 -5.12
CA LYS A 135 -25.92 -1.98 -5.19
C LYS A 135 -26.40 -1.82 -6.64
N GLY A 136 -27.72 -1.89 -6.85
CA GLY A 136 -28.35 -1.74 -8.16
C GLY A 136 -28.40 -3.02 -9.00
N ILE A 137 -28.15 -4.17 -8.37
CA ILE A 137 -28.40 -5.51 -8.92
C ILE A 137 -29.52 -6.14 -8.11
#